data_AF-A0A1F8L5G5-F1
#
_entry.id   AF-A0A1F8L5G5-F1
#
_cell.length_a   1.000
_cell.length_b   1.000
_cell.length_c   1.000
_cell.angle_alpha   90.00
_cell.angle_beta   90.00
_cell.angle_gamma   90.00
#
_symmetry.space_group_name_H-M   'P 1'
#
loop_
_entity.id
_entity.type
_entity.pdbx_description
1 polymer ?
#
loop_
_entity_poly.entity_id
_entity_poly.type
_entity_poly.pdbx_seq_one_letter_code
_entity_poly.pdbx_strand_id
1 'polypeptide(L)' 'MSRGGERQPRTGVERALLGLVAAVFAASFATVGLVAFAGGEVFLGAMGLLGALMTLWVGALTVLRR' A
#
# COMPACT_ATOMS: atom_id res chain seq x y z
N MET A 1 -29.73 24.38 7.87
CA MET A 1 -28.93 23.42 8.65
C MET A 1 -27.62 23.17 7.92
N SER A 2 -26.54 23.82 8.36
CA SER A 2 -25.20 23.66 7.79
C SER A 2 -24.43 22.58 8.56
N ARG A 3 -23.94 21.56 7.86
CA ARG A 3 -22.82 20.70 8.30
C ARG A 3 -21.89 20.50 7.10
N GLY A 4 -21.30 21.59 6.65
CA GLY A 4 -20.01 21.53 5.97
C GLY A 4 -18.98 21.08 6.99
N GLY A 5 -18.80 19.77 7.14
CA GLY A 5 -17.68 19.22 7.93
C GLY A 5 -16.40 19.70 7.27
N GLU A 6 -15.69 20.59 7.95
CA GLU A 6 -14.38 21.07 7.53
C GLU A 6 -13.50 19.85 7.28
N ARG A 7 -13.17 19.58 6.01
CA ARG A 7 -12.20 18.55 5.65
C ARG A 7 -10.84 19.06 6.13
N GLN A 8 -10.53 18.80 7.39
CA GLN A 8 -9.27 19.18 7.98
C GLN A 8 -8.16 18.55 7.12
N PRO A 9 -7.25 19.35 6.55
CA PRO A 9 -6.24 18.82 5.65
C PRO A 9 -5.38 17.83 6.43
N ARG A 10 -5.39 16.55 6.01
CA ARG A 10 -4.57 15.50 6.63
C ARG A 10 -3.14 15.99 6.79
N THR A 11 -2.65 15.99 8.03
CA THR A 11 -1.30 16.44 8.37
C THR A 11 -0.25 15.59 7.66
N GLY A 12 0.90 16.19 7.31
CA GLY A 12 1.98 15.48 6.62
C GLY A 12 2.48 14.25 7.39
N VAL A 13 2.38 14.27 8.72
CA VAL A 13 2.74 13.16 9.61
C VAL A 13 1.79 11.97 9.45
N GLU A 14 0.47 12.19 9.48
CA GLU A 14 -0.51 11.12 9.21
C GLU A 14 -0.27 10.45 7.86
N ARG A 15 0.06 11.23 6.83
CA ARG A 15 0.33 10.69 5.49
C ARG A 15 1.61 9.86 5.45
N ALA A 16 2.66 10.31 6.15
CA ALA A 16 3.90 9.55 6.27
C ALA A 16 3.68 8.21 7.01
N LEU A 17 2.90 8.20 8.09
CA LEU A 17 2.50 6.98 8.79
C LEU A 17 1.69 6.04 7.89
N LEU A 18 0.72 6.56 7.14
CA LEU A 18 -0.05 5.77 6.18
C LEU A 18 0.84 5.19 5.07
N GLY A 19 1.82 5.95 4.59
CA GLY A 19 2.82 5.49 3.63
C GLY A 19 3.70 4.37 4.18
N LEU A 20 4.11 4.47 5.45
CA LEU A 20 4.88 3.42 6.13
C LEU A 20 4.07 2.13 6.29
N VAL A 21 2.80 2.23 6.69
CA VAL A 21 1.90 1.06 6.77
C VAL A 21 1.75 0.40 5.40
N ALA A 22 1.54 1.19 4.34
CA ALA A 22 1.49 0.66 2.98
C ALA A 22 2.78 -0.07 2.60
N ALA A 23 3.96 0.47 2.95
CA ALA A 23 5.24 -0.19 2.71
C ALA A 23 5.35 -1.56 3.41
N VAL A 24 4.89 -1.66 4.67
CA VAL A 24 4.87 -2.93 5.42
C VAL A 24 3.99 -3.97 4.71
N PHE A 25 2.77 -3.59 4.31
CA PHE A 25 1.89 -4.49 3.58
C PHE A 25 2.46 -4.91 2.22
N ALA A 26 3.07 -3.99 1.49
CA ALA A 26 3.72 -4.29 0.21
C ALA A 26 4.86 -5.30 0.40
N ALA A 27 5.68 -5.14 1.45
CA ALA A 27 6.76 -6.08 1.77
C ALA A 27 6.21 -7.48 2.12
N SER A 28 5.12 -7.55 2.90
CA SER A 28 4.46 -8.82 3.22
C SER A 28 3.94 -9.52 1.96
N PHE A 29 3.24 -8.80 1.09
CA PHE A 29 2.74 -9.35 -0.19
C PHE A 29 3.88 -9.80 -1.11
N ALA A 30 4.97 -9.04 -1.18
CA ALA A 30 6.14 -9.40 -1.96
C ALA A 30 6.79 -10.68 -1.43
N THR A 31 6.91 -10.81 -0.11
CA THR A 31 7.47 -12.00 0.54
C THR A 31 6.63 -13.24 0.22
N VAL A 32 5.30 -13.16 0.39
CA VAL A 32 4.38 -14.25 0.05
C VAL A 32 4.47 -14.59 -1.42
N GLY A 33 4.50 -13.58 -2.31
CA GLY A 33 4.61 -13.77 -3.74
C GLY A 33 5.90 -14.51 -4.13
N LEU A 34 7.05 -14.10 -3.58
CA LEU A 34 8.34 -14.75 -3.82
C LEU A 34 8.36 -16.20 -3.30
N VAL A 35 7.80 -16.44 -2.11
CA VAL A 35 7.71 -17.79 -1.53
C VAL A 35 6.79 -18.69 -2.35
N ALA A 36 5.63 -18.20 -2.79
CA ALA A 36 4.70 -18.95 -3.63
C ALA A 36 5.31 -19.29 -5.00
N PHE A 37 6.10 -18.38 -5.58
CA PHE A 37 6.87 -18.67 -6.79
C PHE A 37 7.90 -19.79 -6.57
N ALA A 38 8.61 -19.78 -5.45
CA ALA A 38 9.54 -20.85 -5.09
C ALA A 38 8.83 -22.19 -4.85
N GLY A 39 7.57 -22.17 -4.38
CA GLY A 39 6.71 -23.34 -4.21
C GLY A 39 6.08 -23.89 -5.50
N GLY A 40 6.28 -23.23 -6.65
CA GLY A 40 5.70 -23.61 -7.94
C GLY A 40 4.28 -23.08 -8.20
N GLU A 41 3.72 -22.30 -7.27
CA GLU A 41 2.38 -21.70 -7.40
C GLU A 41 2.46 -20.36 -8.15
N VAL A 42 2.71 -20.43 -9.46
CA VAL A 42 2.94 -19.25 -10.33
C VAL A 42 1.79 -18.24 -10.26
N PHE A 43 0.55 -18.71 -10.24
CA PHE A 43 -0.63 -17.83 -10.15
C PHE A 43 -0.66 -17.05 -8.83
N LEU A 44 -0.47 -17.75 -7.72
CA LEU A 44 -0.47 -17.15 -6.39
C LEU A 44 0.72 -16.19 -6.21
N GLY A 45 1.89 -16.58 -6.73
CA GLY A 45 3.08 -15.73 -6.76
C GLY A 45 2.87 -14.44 -7.54
N ALA A 46 2.31 -14.54 -8.75
CA ALA A 46 2.03 -13.38 -9.60
C ALA A 46 1.00 -12.44 -8.97
N MET A 47 -0.07 -12.98 -8.39
CA MET A 47 -1.08 -12.19 -7.68
C MET A 47 -0.52 -11.55 -6.42
N GLY A 48 0.37 -12.23 -5.69
CA GLY A 48 1.08 -11.68 -4.54
C GLY A 48 1.95 -10.48 -4.91
N LEU A 49 2.75 -10.61 -5.98
CA LEU A 49 3.57 -9.50 -6.48
C LEU A 49 2.74 -8.35 -7.05
N LEU A 50 1.64 -8.64 -7.75
CA LEU A 50 0.71 -7.61 -8.21
C LEU A 50 0.09 -6.83 -7.05
N GLY A 51 -0.32 -7.54 -5.99
CA GLY A 51 -0.80 -6.93 -4.75
C GLY A 51 0.25 -6.01 -4.13
N ALA A 52 1.50 -6.49 -4.02
CA ALA A 52 2.62 -5.69 -3.53
C ALA A 52 2.82 -4.41 -4.36
N LEU A 53 2.81 -4.53 -5.69
CA LEU A 53 2.99 -3.40 -6.61
C LEU A 53 1.87 -2.36 -6.44
N MET A 54 0.61 -2.79 -6.37
CA MET A 54 -0.53 -1.90 -6.17
C MET A 54 -0.48 -1.20 -4.82
N THR A 55 -0.15 -1.91 -3.75
CA THR A 55 0.00 -1.32 -2.41
C THR A 55 1.14 -0.31 -2.37
N LEU A 56 2.29 -0.66 -2.96
CA LEU A 56 3.45 0.24 -3.04
C LEU A 56 3.12 1.49 -3.86
N TRP A 57 2.40 1.33 -4.98
CA TRP A 57 1.98 2.44 -5.84
C TRP A 57 1.04 3.41 -5.11
N VAL A 58 0.03 2.89 -4.39
CA VAL A 58 -0.89 3.73 -3.59
C VAL A 58 -0.18 4.39 -2.42
N GLY A 59 0.72 3.67 -1.73
CA GLY A 59 1.55 4.24 -0.68
C GLY A 59 2.43 5.38 -1.19
N ALA A 60 3.08 5.17 -2.34
CA ALA A 60 3.88 6.18 -3.02
C ALA A 60 3.04 7.40 -3.40
N LEU A 61 1.85 7.22 -4.00
CA LEU A 61 0.95 8.33 -4.33
C LEU A 61 0.47 9.10 -3.09
N THR A 62 0.29 8.42 -1.96
CA THR A 62 -0.12 9.04 -0.69
C THR A 62 0.96 9.97 -0.15
N VAL A 63 2.23 9.64 -0.37
CA VAL A 63 3.39 10.43 0.08
C VAL A 63 3.80 11.49 -0.96
N LEU A 64 3.75 11.16 -2.27
CA LEU A 64 4.17 12.06 -3.36
C LEU A 64 3.14 13.14 -3.70
N ARG A 65 1.83 12.89 -3.52
CA ARG A 65 0.76 13.88 -3.83
C ARG A 65 0.60 14.93 -2.71
N ARG A 66 1.70 15.61 -2.36
CA ARG A 66 1.75 16.77 -1.44
C ARG A 66 0.43 17.53 -1.34
#